data_AF-A0A6C0CTQ4-F1
#
_entry.id   AF-A0A6C0CTQ4-F1
#
_cell.length_a   1.000
_cell.length_b   1.000
_cell.length_c   1.000
_cell.angle_alpha   90.00
_cell.angle_beta   90.00
_cell.angle_gamma   90.00
#
_symmetry.space_group_name_H-M   'P 1'
#
loop_
_entity.id
_entity.type
_entity.pdbx_description
1 polymer ?
#
loop_
_entity_poly.entity_id
_entity_poly.type
_entity_poly.pdbx_seq_one_letter_code
_entity_poly.pdbx_strand_id
1 'polypeptide(L)'
;MEEIEEAAKKAQEIIDKTNADNDDIRKMMNVVKKFMQHHRVLGYGGTALNNLLPKSKQFYDFTKDIPDYDFYSETPQDHSRIIADELVKSGFDNIQVKPGVHLGTFKVFADYIPVADVSTLSKPIFTKLWNDSIVKDGIRYVPPNFLRMSVYLELSRPRGFVERWSKVYKRIKLLNDEYPVVCPTSDESINEEYATPEIREKLEDLLLENPVVLLGFNASTVQAGKDEWKLPIDLLVEPENFSKVTKEILTIFGRGEAKKREFEEYGELLPAHADIVHGDKLLVRVFETTACHSYHKLPSGLMVASIPTLLNFFFAMLYADKEFLEHTSRQRLVCTAHKLMEIANNASRRRFKLLTPITCLGKQEEITDLMRKKGKLYDHLSKNKNSAKFLKYFFSYTPKR
;
A
#
# COMPACT_ATOMS: atom_id res chain seq x y z
N MET A 1 -33.60 -1.61 19.09
CA MET A 1 -32.35 -1.82 18.31
C MET A 1 -31.17 -1.21 19.06
N GLU A 2 -31.24 0.05 19.48
CA GLU A 2 -30.21 0.71 20.30
C GLU A 2 -29.85 -0.06 21.59
N GLU A 3 -30.83 -0.55 22.35
CA GLU A 3 -30.57 -1.33 23.58
C GLU A 3 -29.80 -2.65 23.30
N ILE A 4 -30.09 -3.29 22.17
CA ILE A 4 -29.40 -4.53 21.76
C ILE A 4 -27.99 -4.22 21.26
N GLU A 5 -27.79 -3.12 20.52
CA GLU A 5 -26.45 -2.67 20.10
C GLU A 5 -25.57 -2.30 21.30
N GLU A 6 -26.16 -1.61 22.29
CA GLU A 6 -25.44 -1.26 23.52
C GLU A 6 -25.10 -2.49 24.35
N ALA A 7 -26.05 -3.43 24.51
CA ALA A 7 -25.81 -4.70 25.21
C ALA A 7 -24.75 -5.55 24.48
N ALA A 8 -24.81 -5.65 23.15
CA ALA A 8 -23.82 -6.37 22.35
C ALA A 8 -22.42 -5.77 22.50
N LYS A 9 -22.30 -4.44 22.48
CA LYS A 9 -21.03 -3.75 22.71
C LYS A 9 -20.46 -4.04 24.10
N LYS A 10 -21.28 -3.95 25.16
CA LYS A 10 -20.86 -4.26 26.54
C LYS A 10 -20.45 -5.72 26.70
N ALA A 11 -21.21 -6.65 26.10
CA ALA A 11 -20.88 -8.07 26.14
C ALA A 11 -19.55 -8.36 25.41
N GLN A 12 -19.33 -7.76 24.24
CA GLN A 12 -18.07 -7.89 23.51
C GLN A 12 -16.88 -7.35 24.32
N GLU A 13 -17.02 -6.20 24.98
CA GLU A 13 -15.98 -5.63 25.85
C GLU A 13 -15.58 -6.57 27.00
N ILE A 14 -16.55 -7.31 27.59
CA ILE A 14 -16.27 -8.29 28.65
C ILE A 14 -15.52 -9.51 28.10
N ILE A 15 -15.92 -10.02 26.93
CA ILE A 15 -15.27 -11.14 26.26
C ILE A 15 -13.82 -10.78 25.92
N ASP A 16 -13.62 -9.61 25.30
CA ASP A 16 -12.31 -9.11 24.88
C ASP A 16 -11.37 -8.95 26.08
N LYS A 17 -11.86 -8.37 27.19
CA LYS A 17 -11.07 -8.23 28.42
C LYS A 17 -10.68 -9.58 29.02
N THR A 18 -11.60 -10.54 29.06
CA THR A 18 -11.33 -11.88 29.60
C THR A 18 -10.25 -12.60 28.77
N ASN A 19 -10.30 -12.44 27.45
CA ASN A 19 -9.27 -13.00 26.56
C ASN A 19 -7.92 -12.30 26.77
N ALA A 20 -7.87 -10.98 26.84
CA ALA A 20 -6.60 -10.25 26.98
C ALA A 20 -5.96 -10.34 28.39
N ASP A 21 -6.74 -10.65 29.42
CA ASP A 21 -6.24 -11.02 30.75
C ASP A 21 -5.68 -12.46 30.81
N ASN A 22 -5.67 -13.19 29.69
CA ASN A 22 -5.05 -14.50 29.60
C ASN A 22 -3.51 -14.39 29.50
N ASP A 23 -2.82 -14.81 30.56
CA ASP A 23 -1.36 -14.87 30.64
C ASP A 23 -0.71 -15.65 29.50
N ASP A 24 -1.37 -16.68 28.99
CA ASP A 24 -0.85 -17.50 27.90
C ASP A 24 -0.79 -16.74 26.59
N ILE A 25 -1.76 -15.86 26.33
CA ILE A 25 -1.74 -15.01 25.14
C ILE A 25 -0.60 -13.99 25.23
N ARG A 26 -0.37 -13.42 26.41
CA ARG A 26 0.78 -12.51 26.63
C ARG A 26 2.10 -13.23 26.41
N LYS A 27 2.22 -14.49 26.85
CA LYS A 27 3.39 -15.33 26.59
C LYS A 27 3.56 -15.61 25.10
N MET A 28 2.50 -15.99 24.37
CA MET A 28 2.53 -16.21 22.92
C MET A 28 3.02 -14.98 22.18
N MET A 29 2.45 -13.80 22.47
CA MET A 29 2.84 -12.54 21.85
C MET A 29 4.26 -12.13 22.21
N ASN A 30 4.73 -12.46 23.42
CA ASN A 30 6.10 -12.21 23.83
C ASN A 30 7.12 -13.09 23.09
N VAL A 31 6.75 -14.34 22.72
CA VAL A 31 7.58 -15.18 21.84
C VAL A 31 7.78 -14.49 20.50
N VAL A 32 6.68 -14.08 19.84
CA VAL A 32 6.76 -13.38 18.55
C VAL A 32 7.51 -12.05 18.66
N LYS A 33 7.27 -11.28 19.73
CA LYS A 33 7.99 -10.03 20.00
C LYS A 33 9.50 -10.25 20.08
N LYS A 34 9.94 -11.26 20.87
CA LYS A 34 11.35 -11.62 20.99
C LYS A 34 11.92 -12.09 19.65
N PHE A 35 11.19 -12.91 18.90
CA PHE A 35 11.59 -13.30 17.57
C PHE A 35 11.89 -12.08 16.69
N MET A 36 10.98 -11.10 16.64
CA MET A 36 11.14 -9.87 15.85
C MET A 36 12.31 -8.99 16.30
N GLN A 37 12.72 -9.06 17.57
CA GLN A 37 13.88 -8.31 18.09
C GLN A 37 15.22 -8.92 17.65
N HIS A 38 15.27 -10.23 17.38
CA HIS A 38 16.52 -10.95 17.10
C HIS A 38 16.69 -11.33 15.62
N HIS A 39 15.64 -11.17 14.80
CA HIS A 39 15.66 -11.56 13.41
C HIS A 39 15.53 -10.36 12.47
N ARG A 40 16.02 -10.53 11.24
CA ARG A 40 15.92 -9.52 10.18
C ARG A 40 14.51 -9.49 9.60
N VAL A 41 13.59 -8.82 10.31
CA VAL A 41 12.19 -8.63 9.90
C VAL A 41 11.75 -7.17 10.07
N LEU A 42 10.67 -6.78 9.38
CA LEU A 42 10.12 -5.41 9.43
C LEU A 42 8.64 -5.43 9.78
N GLY A 43 8.27 -4.94 10.97
CA GLY A 43 6.88 -4.81 11.38
C GLY A 43 6.11 -3.78 10.54
N TYR A 44 4.88 -4.11 10.14
CA TYR A 44 3.97 -3.22 9.42
C TYR A 44 2.54 -3.25 10.00
N GLY A 45 1.58 -2.65 9.28
CA GLY A 45 0.17 -2.81 9.59
C GLY A 45 -0.31 -2.03 10.82
N GLY A 46 -1.41 -2.50 11.41
CA GLY A 46 -2.05 -1.85 12.56
C GLY A 46 -1.15 -1.86 13.79
N THR A 47 -0.41 -2.94 14.02
CA THR A 47 0.51 -3.10 15.15
C THR A 47 1.70 -2.16 15.04
N ALA A 48 2.28 -1.98 13.84
CA ALA A 48 3.33 -0.99 13.62
C ALA A 48 2.82 0.44 13.82
N LEU A 49 1.65 0.78 13.26
CA LEU A 49 1.01 2.09 13.47
C LEU A 49 0.85 2.40 14.96
N ASN A 50 0.34 1.44 15.74
CA ASN A 50 0.15 1.60 17.18
C ASN A 50 1.48 1.76 17.92
N ASN A 51 2.43 0.87 17.65
CA ASN A 51 3.66 0.80 18.43
C ASN A 51 4.56 2.01 18.19
N LEU A 52 4.54 2.61 16.99
CA LEU A 52 5.28 3.84 16.71
C LEU A 52 4.75 5.07 17.48
N LEU A 53 3.49 5.09 17.89
CA LEU A 53 2.89 6.19 18.66
C LEU A 53 3.39 6.22 20.13
N PRO A 54 3.39 7.39 20.79
CA PRO A 54 3.53 7.51 22.23
C PRO A 54 2.46 6.70 22.96
N LYS A 55 2.78 6.19 24.15
CA LYS A 55 1.87 5.35 24.95
C LYS A 55 0.49 5.98 25.15
N SER A 56 0.41 7.30 25.36
CA SER A 56 -0.84 8.04 25.53
C SER A 56 -1.71 8.14 24.27
N LYS A 57 -1.16 7.88 23.08
CA LYS A 57 -1.85 7.92 21.78
C LYS A 57 -2.04 6.53 21.17
N GLN A 58 -1.59 5.46 21.83
CA GLN A 58 -1.80 4.10 21.37
C GLN A 58 -3.30 3.78 21.36
N PHE A 59 -3.76 3.18 20.28
CA PHE A 59 -5.18 2.89 20.04
C PHE A 59 -5.55 1.42 20.24
N TYR A 60 -4.55 0.54 20.44
CA TYR A 60 -4.78 -0.79 20.98
C TYR A 60 -4.65 -0.75 22.49
N ASP A 61 -5.69 -1.23 23.17
CA ASP A 61 -5.63 -1.52 24.58
C ASP A 61 -5.16 -2.97 24.73
N PHE A 62 -3.88 -3.20 25.01
CA PHE A 62 -3.35 -4.58 25.16
C PHE A 62 -3.95 -5.36 26.35
N THR A 63 -4.85 -4.74 27.13
CA THR A 63 -5.69 -5.41 28.13
C THR A 63 -7.05 -5.86 27.59
N LYS A 64 -7.33 -5.63 26.30
CA LYS A 64 -8.58 -6.01 25.60
C LYS A 64 -8.33 -6.50 24.17
N ASP A 65 -7.44 -5.82 23.46
CA ASP A 65 -7.00 -6.10 22.11
C ASP A 65 -5.76 -6.99 22.14
N ILE A 66 -5.82 -8.11 21.43
CA ILE A 66 -4.67 -8.95 21.15
C ILE A 66 -4.45 -8.89 19.64
N PRO A 67 -3.73 -7.88 19.13
CA PRO A 67 -3.39 -7.85 17.72
C PRO A 67 -2.30 -8.89 17.44
N ASP A 68 -2.43 -9.57 16.31
CA ASP A 68 -1.34 -10.32 15.71
C ASP A 68 -0.19 -9.38 15.29
N TYR A 69 1.00 -9.96 15.16
CA TYR A 69 2.14 -9.25 14.58
C TYR A 69 2.19 -9.45 13.07
N ASP A 70 1.99 -8.38 12.33
CA ASP A 70 2.26 -8.30 10.90
C ASP A 70 3.72 -7.90 10.65
N PHE A 71 4.50 -8.71 9.94
CA PHE A 71 5.84 -8.33 9.53
C PHE A 71 6.33 -8.94 8.21
N TYR A 72 7.17 -8.18 7.53
CA TYR A 72 7.86 -8.64 6.32
C TYR A 72 9.08 -9.48 6.65
N SER A 73 9.33 -10.47 5.81
CA SER A 73 10.49 -11.36 5.86
C SER A 73 10.99 -11.67 4.43
N GLU A 74 12.31 -11.78 4.27
CA GLU A 74 12.93 -12.30 3.05
C GLU A 74 12.78 -13.84 2.95
N THR A 75 12.56 -14.51 4.08
CA THR A 75 12.42 -15.98 4.21
C THR A 75 11.24 -16.33 5.11
N PRO A 76 10.00 -16.07 4.68
CA PRO A 76 8.84 -16.15 5.56
C PRO A 76 8.52 -17.58 6.02
N GLN A 77 8.78 -18.60 5.20
CA GLN A 77 8.58 -20.01 5.59
C GLN A 77 9.48 -20.40 6.76
N ASP A 78 10.77 -20.07 6.66
CA ASP A 78 11.76 -20.37 7.69
C ASP A 78 11.45 -19.62 8.98
N HIS A 79 11.11 -18.33 8.88
CA HIS A 79 10.73 -17.53 10.04
C HIS A 79 9.44 -18.03 10.70
N SER A 80 8.42 -18.39 9.93
CA SER A 80 7.20 -18.99 10.49
C SER A 80 7.47 -20.33 11.18
N ARG A 81 8.38 -21.16 10.64
CA ARG A 81 8.80 -22.40 11.31
C ARG A 81 9.51 -22.13 12.63
N ILE A 82 10.46 -21.19 12.67
CA ILE A 82 11.19 -20.84 13.90
C ILE A 82 10.22 -20.39 14.99
N ILE A 83 9.28 -19.51 14.65
CA ILE A 83 8.26 -19.03 15.60
C ILE A 83 7.42 -20.22 16.12
N ALA A 84 6.99 -21.11 15.22
CA ALA A 84 6.24 -22.30 15.60
C ALA A 84 7.02 -23.20 16.58
N ASP A 85 8.32 -23.42 16.32
CA ASP A 85 9.19 -24.21 17.20
C ASP A 85 9.42 -23.53 18.55
N GLU A 86 9.57 -22.20 18.59
CA GLU A 86 9.70 -21.43 19.83
C GLU A 86 8.43 -21.47 20.68
N LEU A 87 7.25 -21.48 20.05
CA LEU A 87 5.97 -21.63 20.74
C LEU A 87 5.82 -23.02 21.36
N VAL A 88 6.19 -24.09 20.65
CA VAL A 88 6.21 -25.46 21.22
C VAL A 88 7.15 -25.54 22.41
N LYS A 89 8.37 -24.99 22.29
CA LYS A 89 9.34 -24.93 23.40
C LYS A 89 8.84 -24.14 24.60
N SER A 90 7.92 -23.20 24.38
CA SER A 90 7.29 -22.39 25.43
C SER A 90 6.11 -23.08 26.10
N GLY A 91 5.79 -24.33 25.72
CA GLY A 91 4.78 -25.17 26.36
C GLY A 91 3.44 -25.26 25.64
N PHE A 92 3.23 -24.53 24.54
CA PHE A 92 1.98 -24.54 23.79
C PHE A 92 1.80 -25.83 22.98
N ASP A 93 0.56 -26.28 22.82
CA ASP A 93 0.22 -27.58 22.25
C ASP A 93 -0.13 -27.50 20.76
N ASN A 94 -1.15 -26.70 20.42
CA ASN A 94 -1.74 -26.71 19.08
C ASN A 94 -1.12 -25.62 18.22
N ILE A 95 0.08 -25.90 17.68
CA ILE A 95 0.80 -24.97 16.82
C ILE A 95 0.60 -25.29 15.34
N GLN A 96 0.31 -24.27 14.55
CA GLN A 96 0.10 -24.45 13.12
C GLN A 96 0.55 -23.24 12.30
N VAL A 97 1.28 -23.52 11.22
CA VAL A 97 1.59 -22.57 10.16
C VAL A 97 0.78 -22.92 8.91
N LYS A 98 0.07 -21.93 8.37
CA LYS A 98 -0.77 -22.08 7.18
C LYS A 98 -0.56 -20.92 6.20
N PRO A 99 -0.68 -21.15 4.88
CA PRO A 99 -0.70 -20.07 3.90
C PRO A 99 -1.90 -19.14 4.11
N GLY A 100 -1.65 -17.83 4.19
CA GLY A 100 -2.66 -16.78 4.28
C GLY A 100 -3.48 -16.62 3.00
N VAL A 101 -4.47 -15.73 3.02
CA VAL A 101 -5.30 -15.44 1.83
C VAL A 101 -4.46 -14.83 0.72
N HIS A 102 -3.57 -13.89 1.08
CA HIS A 102 -2.60 -13.30 0.17
C HIS A 102 -1.43 -14.26 -0.07
N LEU A 103 -1.04 -14.44 -1.33
CA LEU A 103 0.07 -15.30 -1.71
C LEU A 103 1.38 -14.75 -1.14
N GLY A 104 2.18 -15.63 -0.53
CA GLY A 104 3.45 -15.24 0.08
C GLY A 104 3.33 -14.76 1.54
N THR A 105 2.14 -14.77 2.12
CA THR A 105 1.91 -14.57 3.56
C THR A 105 1.65 -15.91 4.25
N PHE A 106 2.26 -16.12 5.41
CA PHE A 106 2.04 -17.29 6.26
C PHE A 106 1.51 -16.86 7.62
N LYS A 107 0.40 -17.48 8.05
CA LYS A 107 -0.20 -17.26 9.35
C LYS A 107 0.30 -18.31 10.34
N VAL A 108 0.77 -17.87 11.49
CA VAL A 108 1.14 -18.74 12.62
C VAL A 108 0.02 -18.68 13.66
N PHE A 109 -0.44 -19.86 14.08
CA PHE A 109 -1.45 -20.04 15.11
C PHE A 109 -0.85 -20.79 16.30
N ALA A 110 -1.21 -20.36 17.51
CA ALA A 110 -0.92 -21.05 18.76
C ALA A 110 -2.22 -21.24 19.54
N ASP A 111 -2.58 -22.49 19.84
CA ASP A 111 -3.83 -22.83 20.51
C ASP A 111 -5.04 -22.13 19.89
N TYR A 112 -5.09 -22.20 18.56
CA TYR A 112 -6.13 -21.63 17.69
C TYR A 112 -6.18 -20.09 17.65
N ILE A 113 -5.24 -19.41 18.31
CA ILE A 113 -5.11 -17.96 18.31
C ILE A 113 -4.09 -17.55 17.23
N PRO A 114 -4.43 -16.63 16.31
CA PRO A 114 -3.46 -16.09 15.37
C PRO A 114 -2.45 -15.21 16.13
N VAL A 115 -1.15 -15.47 15.93
CA VAL A 115 -0.08 -14.75 16.64
C VAL A 115 0.82 -13.94 15.71
N ALA A 116 0.94 -14.35 14.45
CA ALA A 116 1.78 -13.66 13.47
C ALA A 116 1.32 -13.89 12.03
N ASP A 117 1.42 -12.83 11.24
CA ASP A 117 1.34 -12.84 9.77
C ASP A 117 2.73 -12.50 9.21
N VAL A 118 3.37 -13.50 8.61
CA VAL A 118 4.73 -13.40 8.05
C VAL A 118 4.65 -13.28 6.54
N SER A 119 4.83 -12.07 6.03
CA SER A 119 4.66 -11.74 4.61
C SER A 119 5.98 -11.65 3.87
N THR A 120 6.01 -12.16 2.63
CA THR A 120 7.14 -11.94 1.72
C THR A 120 7.20 -10.46 1.33
N LEU A 121 8.40 -9.94 1.09
CA LEU A 121 8.60 -8.69 0.36
C LEU A 121 9.75 -8.86 -0.62
N SER A 122 9.70 -8.17 -1.77
CA SER A 122 10.81 -8.26 -2.73
C SER A 122 12.10 -7.74 -2.11
N LYS A 123 13.23 -8.39 -2.39
CA LYS A 123 14.53 -8.05 -1.82
C LYS A 123 14.94 -6.58 -2.03
N PRO A 124 14.73 -5.96 -3.22
CA PRO A 124 15.02 -4.54 -3.41
C PRO A 124 14.21 -3.63 -2.48
N ILE A 125 12.90 -3.88 -2.37
CA ILE A 125 12.03 -3.09 -1.49
C ILE A 125 12.40 -3.33 -0.02
N PHE A 126 12.57 -4.59 0.40
CA PHE A 126 12.95 -4.93 1.76
C PHE A 126 14.24 -4.24 2.18
N THR A 127 15.27 -4.26 1.31
CA THR A 127 16.55 -3.60 1.58
C THR A 127 16.40 -2.10 1.77
N LYS A 128 15.60 -1.45 0.90
CA LYS A 128 15.31 -0.02 1.00
C LYS A 128 14.56 0.33 2.30
N LEU A 129 13.52 -0.42 2.63
CA LEU A 129 12.77 -0.23 3.88
C LEU A 129 13.60 -0.55 5.12
N TRP A 130 14.51 -1.51 5.05
CA TRP A 130 15.41 -1.84 6.14
C TRP A 130 16.31 -0.65 6.48
N ASN A 131 16.85 0.03 5.48
CA ASN A 131 17.71 1.18 5.66
C ASN A 131 16.92 2.40 6.20
N ASP A 132 15.68 2.58 5.75
CA ASP A 132 14.78 3.66 6.20
C ASP A 132 13.99 3.31 7.49
N SER A 133 14.21 2.13 8.09
CA SER A 133 13.38 1.61 9.19
C SER A 133 13.52 2.41 10.49
N ILE A 134 12.45 2.40 11.30
CA ILE A 134 12.48 2.94 12.66
C ILE A 134 12.61 1.79 13.66
N VAL A 135 13.54 1.91 14.60
CA VAL A 135 13.69 0.96 15.71
C VAL A 135 12.96 1.50 16.93
N LYS A 136 12.07 0.69 17.52
CA LYS A 136 11.41 1.00 18.80
C LYS A 136 11.26 -0.28 19.61
N ASP A 137 11.64 -0.23 20.89
CA ASP A 137 11.67 -1.40 21.79
C ASP A 137 12.42 -2.60 21.20
N GLY A 138 13.51 -2.34 20.47
CA GLY A 138 14.32 -3.37 19.81
C GLY A 138 13.71 -3.99 18.55
N ILE A 139 12.50 -3.58 18.14
CA ILE A 139 11.84 -4.05 16.92
C ILE A 139 12.02 -3.00 15.81
N ARG A 140 12.31 -3.47 14.59
CA ARG A 140 12.30 -2.63 13.40
C ARG A 140 10.91 -2.58 12.77
N TYR A 141 10.45 -1.38 12.48
CA TYR A 141 9.20 -1.11 11.79
C TYR A 141 9.48 -0.43 10.44
N VAL A 142 8.60 -0.67 9.47
CA VAL A 142 8.63 0.07 8.21
C VAL A 142 8.46 1.58 8.47
N PRO A 143 9.08 2.45 7.65
CA PRO A 143 9.02 3.90 7.84
C PRO A 143 7.58 4.45 7.80
N PRO A 144 7.28 5.56 8.51
CA PRO A 144 5.94 6.16 8.57
C PRO A 144 5.34 6.47 7.18
N ASN A 145 6.17 6.89 6.22
CA ASN A 145 5.70 7.14 4.85
C ASN A 145 5.30 5.85 4.11
N PHE A 146 5.86 4.70 4.47
CA PHE A 146 5.39 3.41 3.94
C PHE A 146 4.05 3.00 4.56
N LEU A 147 3.86 3.23 5.87
CA LEU A 147 2.56 3.03 6.53
C LEU A 147 1.48 3.94 5.92
N ARG A 148 1.81 5.19 5.59
CA ARG A 148 0.93 6.09 4.83
C ARG A 148 0.55 5.52 3.49
N MET A 149 1.52 5.06 2.71
CA MET A 149 1.27 4.42 1.41
C MET A 149 0.22 3.32 1.54
N SER A 150 0.39 2.37 2.49
CA SER A 150 -0.54 1.27 2.69
C SER A 150 -1.95 1.73 3.06
N VAL A 151 -2.08 2.75 3.92
CA VAL A 151 -3.41 3.29 4.28
C VAL A 151 -4.04 4.01 3.09
N TYR A 152 -3.29 4.83 2.36
CA TYR A 152 -3.82 5.53 1.19
C TYR A 152 -4.14 4.59 0.03
N LEU A 153 -3.45 3.45 -0.08
CA LEU A 153 -3.84 2.38 -0.99
C LEU A 153 -5.25 1.87 -0.67
N GLU A 154 -5.53 1.54 0.59
CA GLU A 154 -6.86 1.10 1.02
C GLU A 154 -7.92 2.18 0.78
N LEU A 155 -7.64 3.42 1.16
CA LEU A 155 -8.53 4.55 0.93
C LEU A 155 -8.71 4.87 -0.56
N SER A 156 -7.75 4.54 -1.42
CA SER A 156 -7.89 4.82 -2.85
C SER A 156 -8.87 3.89 -3.57
N ARG A 157 -9.34 2.81 -2.94
CA ARG A 157 -10.08 1.70 -3.57
C ARG A 157 -11.54 1.62 -3.08
N PRO A 158 -12.49 2.38 -3.67
CA PRO A 158 -13.89 2.42 -3.21
C PRO A 158 -14.67 1.13 -3.42
N ARG A 159 -14.14 0.18 -4.21
CA ARG A 159 -14.70 -1.18 -4.34
C ARG A 159 -13.95 -2.22 -3.47
N GLY A 160 -12.95 -1.79 -2.69
CA GLY A 160 -12.21 -2.66 -1.77
C GLY A 160 -12.92 -2.81 -0.40
N PHE A 161 -12.14 -2.99 0.66
CA PHE A 161 -12.63 -3.17 2.04
C PHE A 161 -13.04 -1.85 2.71
N VAL A 162 -14.13 -1.25 2.24
CA VAL A 162 -14.61 0.06 2.67
C VAL A 162 -15.05 0.11 4.15
N GLU A 163 -15.46 -1.02 4.72
CA GLU A 163 -15.80 -1.15 6.14
C GLU A 163 -14.63 -0.82 7.07
N ARG A 164 -13.39 -0.94 6.57
CA ARG A 164 -12.17 -0.62 7.31
C ARG A 164 -11.81 0.86 7.28
N TRP A 165 -12.36 1.65 6.36
CA TRP A 165 -11.92 3.03 6.09
C TRP A 165 -11.98 3.95 7.30
N SER A 166 -13.08 3.90 8.06
CA SER A 166 -13.24 4.72 9.28
C SER A 166 -12.13 4.42 10.30
N LYS A 167 -11.82 3.13 10.50
CA LYS A 167 -10.79 2.65 11.42
C LYS A 167 -9.39 3.07 10.96
N VAL A 168 -9.04 2.83 9.69
CA VAL A 168 -7.69 3.15 9.18
C VAL A 168 -7.45 4.65 9.07
N TYR A 169 -8.47 5.44 8.73
CA TYR A 169 -8.34 6.89 8.64
C TYR A 169 -8.12 7.55 10.00
N LYS A 170 -8.80 7.07 11.06
CA LYS A 170 -8.53 7.54 12.44
C LYS A 170 -7.08 7.26 12.87
N ARG A 171 -6.57 6.07 12.54
CA ARG A 171 -5.20 5.65 12.89
C ARG A 171 -4.13 6.45 12.16
N ILE A 172 -4.31 6.71 10.86
CA ILE A 172 -3.32 7.47 10.10
C ILE A 172 -3.26 8.93 10.53
N LYS A 173 -4.36 9.52 11.01
CA LYS A 173 -4.33 10.86 11.62
C LYS A 173 -3.38 10.92 12.82
N LEU A 174 -3.47 9.96 13.74
CA LEU A 174 -2.55 9.88 14.88
C LEU A 174 -1.10 9.76 14.43
N LEU A 175 -0.82 8.94 13.41
CA LEU A 175 0.54 8.84 12.84
C LEU A 175 0.99 10.15 12.20
N ASN A 176 0.10 10.87 11.53
CA ASN A 176 0.41 12.15 10.88
C ASN A 176 0.71 13.25 11.88
N ASP A 177 0.03 13.25 13.02
CA ASP A 177 0.29 14.20 14.10
C ASP A 177 1.64 13.92 14.78
N GLU A 178 2.02 12.64 14.92
CA GLU A 178 3.25 12.23 15.57
C GLU A 178 4.49 12.27 14.65
N TYR A 179 4.31 11.85 13.39
CA TYR A 179 5.37 11.76 12.38
C TYR A 179 5.01 12.61 11.16
N PRO A 180 4.88 13.95 11.29
CA PRO A 180 4.43 14.79 10.19
C PRO A 180 5.30 14.62 8.94
N VAL A 181 4.67 14.73 7.76
CA VAL A 181 5.42 14.73 6.51
C VAL A 181 6.04 16.11 6.35
N VAL A 182 7.36 16.20 6.52
CA VAL A 182 8.10 17.45 6.38
C VAL A 182 8.70 17.52 4.98
N CYS A 183 8.37 18.59 4.25
CA CYS A 183 9.03 18.92 2.98
C CYS A 183 10.52 19.21 3.26
N PRO A 184 11.46 18.40 2.73
CA PRO A 184 12.88 18.65 2.96
C PRO A 184 13.31 19.98 2.37
N THR A 185 14.19 20.70 3.07
CA THR A 185 14.96 21.79 2.48
C THR A 185 15.99 21.23 1.52
N SER A 186 15.98 21.68 0.28
CA SER A 186 17.02 21.39 -0.70
C SER A 186 17.09 22.55 -1.70
N ASP A 187 18.31 22.83 -2.14
CA ASP A 187 18.66 23.90 -3.07
C ASP A 187 18.63 23.42 -4.53
N GLU A 188 18.23 22.18 -4.80
CA GLU A 188 18.13 21.65 -6.16
C GLU A 188 16.95 22.28 -6.90
N SER A 189 17.26 23.13 -7.88
CA SER A 189 16.26 23.66 -8.81
C SER A 189 15.71 22.54 -9.68
N ILE A 190 14.43 22.22 -9.52
CA ILE A 190 13.72 21.36 -10.46
C ILE A 190 13.34 22.23 -11.65
N ASN A 191 13.98 21.99 -12.80
CA ASN A 191 13.55 22.62 -14.06
C ASN A 191 12.18 22.07 -14.43
N GLU A 192 11.13 22.84 -14.16
CA GLU A 192 9.77 22.49 -14.54
C GLU A 192 9.56 22.80 -16.02
N GLU A 193 9.43 21.75 -16.83
CA GLU A 193 9.01 21.87 -18.22
C GLU A 193 7.49 21.74 -18.33
N TYR A 194 6.89 22.49 -19.25
CA TYR A 194 5.45 22.50 -19.48
C TYR A 194 5.13 22.05 -20.90
N ALA A 195 4.00 21.36 -21.06
CA ALA A 195 3.46 21.06 -22.37
C ALA A 195 3.09 22.36 -23.09
N THR A 196 3.44 22.46 -24.38
CA THR A 196 2.99 23.56 -25.23
C THR A 196 1.45 23.57 -25.32
N PRO A 197 0.80 24.71 -25.60
CA PRO A 197 -0.65 24.78 -25.74
C PRO A 197 -1.23 23.75 -26.73
N GLU A 198 -0.56 23.51 -27.86
CA GLU A 198 -0.99 22.53 -28.87
C GLU A 198 -0.94 21.09 -28.34
N ILE A 199 0.16 20.71 -27.68
CA ILE A 199 0.30 19.38 -27.05
C ILE A 199 -0.75 19.22 -25.95
N ARG A 200 -0.97 20.26 -25.15
CA ARG A 200 -1.97 20.26 -24.08
C ARG A 200 -3.36 20.00 -24.63
N GLU A 201 -3.79 20.73 -25.66
CA GLU A 201 -5.11 20.56 -26.29
C GLU A 201 -5.30 19.12 -26.79
N LYS A 202 -4.34 18.59 -27.54
CA LYS A 202 -4.37 17.20 -28.03
C LYS A 202 -4.43 16.15 -26.92
N LEU A 203 -3.74 16.39 -25.80
CA LEU A 203 -3.78 15.51 -24.64
C LEU A 203 -5.12 15.62 -23.89
N GLU A 204 -5.65 16.83 -23.74
CA GLU A 204 -6.99 17.04 -23.17
C GLU A 204 -8.05 16.28 -23.99
N ASP A 205 -8.04 16.40 -25.31
CA ASP A 205 -8.93 15.65 -26.19
C ASP A 205 -8.81 14.13 -25.97
N LEU A 206 -7.58 13.62 -25.97
CA LEU A 206 -7.32 12.19 -25.71
C LEU A 206 -7.89 11.74 -24.35
N LEU A 207 -7.68 12.54 -23.30
CA LEU A 207 -8.14 12.24 -21.94
C LEU A 207 -9.67 12.34 -21.81
N LEU A 208 -10.35 13.13 -22.65
CA LEU A 208 -11.80 13.26 -22.68
C LEU A 208 -12.48 12.16 -23.50
N GLU A 209 -11.84 11.70 -24.58
CA GLU A 209 -12.34 10.65 -25.47
C GLU A 209 -12.13 9.22 -24.93
N ASN A 210 -11.19 9.06 -23.99
CA ASN A 210 -10.81 7.76 -23.44
C ASN A 210 -11.01 7.69 -21.92
N PRO A 211 -11.22 6.49 -21.34
CA PRO A 211 -11.28 6.31 -19.90
C PRO A 211 -9.88 6.40 -19.26
N VAL A 212 -9.32 7.61 -19.21
CA VAL A 212 -7.98 7.91 -18.69
C VAL A 212 -8.06 8.83 -17.48
N VAL A 213 -7.41 8.45 -16.38
CA VAL A 213 -7.30 9.30 -15.18
C VAL A 213 -5.97 10.05 -15.21
N LEU A 214 -6.02 11.38 -15.12
CA LEU A 214 -4.87 12.23 -14.85
C LEU A 214 -4.32 11.92 -13.45
N LEU A 215 -3.02 11.68 -13.35
CA LEU A 215 -2.31 11.28 -12.14
C LEU A 215 -1.14 12.26 -11.84
N GLY A 216 -0.40 11.98 -10.77
CA GLY A 216 0.90 12.58 -10.50
C GLY A 216 0.85 14.07 -10.22
N PHE A 217 1.90 14.79 -10.61
CA PHE A 217 2.06 16.20 -10.27
C PHE A 217 0.94 17.06 -10.88
N ASN A 218 0.52 16.78 -12.11
CA ASN A 218 -0.57 17.48 -12.78
C ASN A 218 -1.91 17.31 -12.08
N ALA A 219 -2.26 16.09 -11.68
CA ALA A 219 -3.46 15.89 -10.86
C ALA A 219 -3.37 16.62 -9.51
N SER A 220 -2.17 16.68 -8.90
CA SER A 220 -1.97 17.39 -7.64
C SER A 220 -2.17 18.91 -7.76
N THR A 221 -1.80 19.53 -8.89
CA THR A 221 -2.04 20.97 -9.13
C THR A 221 -3.53 21.23 -9.31
N VAL A 222 -4.24 20.35 -10.03
CA VAL A 222 -5.71 20.39 -10.16
C VAL A 222 -6.42 20.30 -8.82
N GLN A 223 -5.99 19.37 -7.95
CA GLN A 223 -6.51 19.24 -6.57
C GLN A 223 -6.30 20.51 -5.74
N ALA A 224 -5.20 21.24 -5.99
CA ALA A 224 -4.90 22.52 -5.37
C ALA A 224 -5.60 23.72 -6.03
N GLY A 225 -6.52 23.50 -6.99
CA GLY A 225 -7.27 24.56 -7.66
C GLY A 225 -6.52 25.24 -8.81
N LYS A 226 -5.36 24.72 -9.22
CA LYS A 226 -4.58 25.23 -10.35
C LYS A 226 -4.79 24.36 -11.59
N ASP A 227 -4.34 24.85 -12.73
CA ASP A 227 -4.41 24.14 -14.01
C ASP A 227 -3.05 24.26 -14.70
N GLU A 228 -2.15 23.35 -14.34
CA GLU A 228 -0.76 23.32 -14.79
C GLU A 228 -0.51 21.98 -15.49
N TRP A 229 0.11 22.02 -16.67
CA TRP A 229 0.43 20.85 -17.51
C TRP A 229 1.95 20.68 -17.62
N LYS A 230 2.54 20.17 -16.54
CA LYS A 230 3.97 19.91 -16.38
C LYS A 230 4.35 18.56 -16.99
N LEU A 231 5.55 18.50 -17.55
CA LEU A 231 6.18 17.25 -17.95
C LEU A 231 7.03 16.68 -16.79
N PRO A 232 7.07 15.35 -16.60
CA PRO A 232 6.23 14.37 -17.28
C PRO A 232 4.76 14.40 -16.83
N ILE A 233 3.86 13.97 -17.71
CA ILE A 233 2.44 13.76 -17.36
C ILE A 233 2.25 12.31 -16.95
N ASP A 234 1.71 12.09 -15.76
CA ASP A 234 1.35 10.75 -15.29
C ASP A 234 -0.13 10.47 -15.59
N LEU A 235 -0.41 9.29 -16.14
CA LEU A 235 -1.75 8.83 -16.49
C LEU A 235 -2.01 7.44 -15.92
N LEU A 236 -3.28 7.12 -15.67
CA LEU A 236 -3.74 5.81 -15.22
C LEU A 236 -4.84 5.31 -16.16
N VAL A 237 -4.69 4.09 -16.68
CA VAL A 237 -5.59 3.49 -17.68
C VAL A 237 -5.90 2.03 -17.37
N GLU A 238 -7.02 1.54 -17.86
CA GLU A 238 -7.34 0.11 -17.79
C GLU A 238 -6.48 -0.70 -18.77
N PRO A 239 -6.06 -1.93 -18.43
CA PRO A 239 -5.21 -2.77 -19.29
C PRO A 239 -5.70 -2.90 -20.73
N GLU A 240 -7.01 -3.04 -20.93
CA GLU A 240 -7.63 -3.13 -22.26
C GLU A 240 -7.41 -1.87 -23.14
N ASN A 241 -7.22 -0.71 -22.51
CA ASN A 241 -7.04 0.57 -23.19
C ASN A 241 -5.56 0.98 -23.32
N PHE A 242 -4.66 0.28 -22.62
CA PHE A 242 -3.24 0.63 -22.51
C PHE A 242 -2.53 0.77 -23.87
N SER A 243 -2.70 -0.22 -24.75
CA SER A 243 -2.09 -0.22 -26.08
C SER A 243 -2.63 0.90 -26.99
N LYS A 244 -3.92 1.21 -26.90
CA LYS A 244 -4.56 2.28 -27.68
C LYS A 244 -4.04 3.65 -27.23
N VAL A 245 -4.13 3.93 -25.93
CA VAL A 245 -3.76 5.22 -25.33
C VAL A 245 -2.27 5.53 -25.56
N THR A 246 -1.38 4.58 -25.31
CA THR A 246 0.07 4.80 -25.51
C THR A 246 0.42 5.08 -26.97
N LYS A 247 -0.28 4.47 -27.94
CA LYS A 247 -0.09 4.71 -29.37
C LYS A 247 -0.58 6.11 -29.80
N GLU A 248 -1.70 6.56 -29.26
CA GLU A 248 -2.23 7.90 -29.51
C GLU A 248 -1.30 8.97 -28.93
N ILE A 249 -0.79 8.79 -27.70
CA ILE A 249 0.19 9.71 -27.10
C ILE A 249 1.48 9.78 -27.93
N LEU A 250 2.00 8.65 -28.41
CA LEU A 250 3.15 8.66 -29.33
C LEU A 250 2.89 9.47 -30.60
N THR A 251 1.64 9.48 -31.09
CA THR A 251 1.26 10.27 -32.27
C THR A 251 1.22 11.77 -31.95
N ILE A 252 0.78 12.15 -30.74
CA ILE A 252 0.74 13.55 -30.27
C ILE A 252 2.14 14.15 -30.18
N PHE A 253 3.10 13.41 -29.61
CA PHE A 253 4.48 13.87 -29.44
C PHE A 253 5.37 13.67 -30.67
N GLY A 254 4.78 13.33 -31.83
CA GLY A 254 5.44 13.31 -33.13
C GLY A 254 5.83 11.92 -33.62
N ARG A 255 5.59 11.66 -34.92
CA ARG A 255 6.01 10.44 -35.62
C ARG A 255 7.53 10.45 -35.83
N GLY A 256 8.29 9.94 -34.87
CA GLY A 256 9.68 9.49 -35.08
C GLY A 256 10.67 9.77 -33.96
N GLU A 257 10.41 10.77 -33.10
CA GLU A 257 11.38 11.19 -32.09
C GLU A 257 11.05 10.67 -30.69
N ALA A 258 9.76 10.50 -30.37
CA ALA A 258 9.32 9.87 -29.13
C ALA A 258 9.36 8.33 -29.24
N LYS A 259 9.81 7.66 -28.17
CA LYS A 259 9.89 6.20 -28.05
C LYS A 259 9.12 5.74 -26.83
N LYS A 260 8.48 4.56 -26.95
CA LYS A 260 7.85 3.87 -25.81
C LYS A 260 8.82 2.86 -25.21
N ARG A 261 8.91 2.83 -23.88
CA ARG A 261 9.56 1.79 -23.08
C ARG A 261 8.52 1.20 -22.14
N GLU A 262 8.41 -0.12 -22.09
CA GLU A 262 7.45 -0.82 -21.24
C GLU A 262 8.18 -1.47 -20.06
N PHE A 263 7.52 -1.45 -18.91
CA PHE A 263 8.04 -1.94 -17.64
C PHE A 263 6.97 -2.78 -16.94
N GLU A 264 7.39 -3.93 -16.43
CA GLU A 264 6.59 -4.79 -15.55
C GLU A 264 6.30 -4.09 -14.21
N GLU A 265 5.42 -4.66 -13.39
CA GLU A 265 5.17 -4.15 -12.06
C GLU A 265 6.44 -4.09 -11.18
N TYR A 266 6.57 -3.01 -10.41
CA TYR A 266 7.66 -2.89 -9.44
C TYR A 266 7.23 -3.49 -8.10
N GLY A 267 7.42 -4.81 -7.98
CA GLY A 267 7.03 -5.56 -6.80
C GLY A 267 5.55 -5.37 -6.49
N GLU A 268 5.24 -4.98 -5.25
CA GLU A 268 3.85 -4.74 -4.81
C GLU A 268 3.50 -3.24 -4.73
N LEU A 269 4.38 -2.34 -5.20
CA LEU A 269 4.24 -0.90 -4.98
C LEU A 269 3.61 -0.18 -6.16
N LEU A 270 4.09 -0.46 -7.39
CA LEU A 270 3.67 0.25 -8.58
C LEU A 270 3.30 -0.75 -9.68
N PRO A 271 2.21 -0.49 -10.42
CA PRO A 271 1.77 -1.37 -11.49
C PRO A 271 2.69 -1.29 -12.70
N ALA A 272 2.51 -2.22 -13.64
CA ALA A 272 3.11 -2.15 -14.95
C ALA A 272 2.78 -0.80 -15.63
N HIS A 273 3.72 -0.30 -16.40
CA HIS A 273 3.61 1.01 -17.02
C HIS A 273 4.44 1.15 -18.29
N ALA A 274 4.15 2.20 -19.05
CA ALA A 274 4.93 2.61 -20.20
C ALA A 274 5.41 4.05 -20.03
N ASP A 275 6.68 4.25 -20.35
CA ASP A 275 7.29 5.57 -20.46
C ASP A 275 7.41 5.98 -21.92
N ILE A 276 6.92 7.17 -22.22
CA ILE A 276 7.05 7.83 -23.52
C ILE A 276 8.12 8.89 -23.38
N VAL A 277 9.25 8.65 -24.03
CA VAL A 277 10.47 9.44 -23.90
C VAL A 277 10.89 10.08 -25.21
N HIS A 278 11.47 11.27 -25.17
CA HIS A 278 12.14 11.91 -26.30
C HIS A 278 13.59 12.20 -25.91
N GLY A 279 14.54 11.53 -26.56
CA GLY A 279 15.92 11.47 -26.06
C GLY A 279 15.96 10.85 -24.66
N ASP A 280 16.50 11.60 -23.69
CA ASP A 280 16.55 11.23 -22.27
C ASP A 280 15.44 11.87 -21.43
N LYS A 281 14.49 12.59 -22.06
CA LYS A 281 13.39 13.26 -21.35
C LYS A 281 12.16 12.38 -21.30
N LEU A 282 11.63 12.16 -20.10
CA LEU A 282 10.31 11.56 -19.90
C LEU A 282 9.21 12.60 -20.17
N LEU A 283 8.31 12.29 -21.10
CA LEU A 283 7.20 13.15 -21.49
C LEU A 283 5.90 12.71 -20.82
N VAL A 284 5.60 11.41 -20.89
CA VAL A 284 4.37 10.85 -20.34
C VAL A 284 4.68 9.47 -19.76
N ARG A 285 4.16 9.20 -18.57
CA ARG A 285 4.15 7.88 -17.95
C ARG A 285 2.72 7.39 -17.83
N VAL A 286 2.45 6.21 -18.38
CA VAL A 286 1.10 5.61 -18.40
C VAL A 286 1.12 4.35 -17.55
N PHE A 287 0.41 4.36 -16.42
CA PHE A 287 0.26 3.21 -15.53
C PHE A 287 -0.99 2.40 -15.87
N GLU A 288 -0.91 1.08 -15.75
CA GLU A 288 -2.08 0.22 -15.76
C GLU A 288 -2.78 0.18 -14.40
N THR A 289 -4.11 0.10 -14.40
CA THR A 289 -4.85 -0.17 -13.16
C THR A 289 -4.65 -1.61 -12.70
N THR A 290 -4.40 -1.79 -11.40
CA THR A 290 -4.38 -3.11 -10.73
C THR A 290 -5.57 -3.33 -9.80
N ALA A 291 -6.37 -2.28 -9.61
CA ALA A 291 -7.55 -2.24 -8.75
C ALA A 291 -8.48 -1.11 -9.23
N CYS A 292 -9.66 -0.98 -8.64
CA CYS A 292 -10.52 0.17 -8.90
C CYS A 292 -10.00 1.39 -8.13
N HIS A 293 -9.23 2.25 -8.78
CA HIS A 293 -8.62 3.44 -8.17
C HIS A 293 -9.53 4.66 -8.29
N SER A 294 -9.75 5.35 -7.18
CA SER A 294 -10.68 6.47 -7.10
C SER A 294 -10.20 7.73 -7.81
N TYR A 295 -11.13 8.43 -8.44
CA TYR A 295 -10.90 9.70 -9.12
C TYR A 295 -12.10 10.63 -8.96
N HIS A 296 -11.90 11.93 -9.19
CA HIS A 296 -12.95 12.92 -9.32
C HIS A 296 -13.12 13.32 -10.79
N LYS A 297 -14.36 13.64 -11.19
CA LYS A 297 -14.66 14.17 -12.52
C LYS A 297 -14.82 15.68 -12.44
N LEU A 298 -14.09 16.42 -13.28
CA LEU A 298 -14.28 17.85 -13.46
C LEU A 298 -15.54 18.14 -14.30
N PRO A 299 -16.08 19.37 -14.27
CA PRO A 299 -17.17 19.76 -15.16
C PRO A 299 -16.85 19.56 -16.65
N SER A 300 -15.58 19.69 -17.05
CA SER A 300 -15.11 19.42 -18.41
C SER A 300 -15.22 17.95 -18.82
N GLY A 301 -15.40 17.04 -17.87
CA GLY A 301 -15.37 15.60 -18.10
C GLY A 301 -14.04 14.94 -17.74
N LEU A 302 -12.97 15.73 -17.58
CA LEU A 302 -11.65 15.23 -17.22
C LEU A 302 -11.67 14.46 -15.90
N MET A 303 -11.07 13.28 -15.89
CA MET A 303 -10.94 12.44 -14.72
C MET A 303 -9.60 12.68 -14.03
N VAL A 304 -9.64 13.04 -12.75
CA VAL A 304 -8.46 13.46 -11.98
C VAL A 304 -8.36 12.60 -10.74
N ALA A 305 -7.20 11.97 -10.53
CA ALA A 305 -6.98 11.09 -9.38
C ALA A 305 -7.36 11.77 -8.07
N SER A 306 -8.02 11.01 -7.18
CA SER A 306 -8.36 11.48 -5.84
C SER A 306 -7.10 11.71 -5.00
N ILE A 307 -7.21 12.49 -3.92
CA ILE A 307 -6.07 12.72 -3.03
C ILE A 307 -5.52 11.39 -2.44
N PRO A 308 -6.35 10.43 -1.98
CA PRO A 308 -5.86 9.11 -1.59
C PRO A 308 -5.10 8.36 -2.70
N THR A 309 -5.61 8.38 -3.95
CA THR A 309 -4.91 7.77 -5.09
C THR A 309 -3.55 8.43 -5.33
N LEU A 310 -3.49 9.77 -5.30
CA LEU A 310 -2.23 10.51 -5.46
C LEU A 310 -1.23 10.21 -4.36
N LEU A 311 -1.66 10.23 -3.09
CA LEU A 311 -0.80 9.94 -1.96
C LEU A 311 -0.27 8.51 -2.00
N ASN A 312 -1.09 7.53 -2.40
CA ASN A 312 -0.64 6.16 -2.62
C ASN A 312 0.53 6.12 -3.62
N PHE A 313 0.35 6.66 -4.82
CA PHE A 313 1.37 6.64 -5.87
C PHE A 313 2.64 7.43 -5.48
N PHE A 314 2.49 8.62 -4.88
CA PHE A 314 3.64 9.41 -4.44
C PHE A 314 4.46 8.69 -3.37
N PHE A 315 3.84 8.10 -2.36
CA PHE A 315 4.57 7.35 -1.35
C PHE A 315 5.14 6.03 -1.91
N ALA A 316 4.46 5.37 -2.84
CA ALA A 316 4.97 4.18 -3.51
C ALA A 316 6.26 4.48 -4.29
N MET A 317 6.29 5.58 -5.05
CA MET A 317 7.48 6.04 -5.79
C MET A 317 8.68 6.33 -4.88
N LEU A 318 8.48 6.76 -3.63
CA LEU A 318 9.60 6.94 -2.69
C LEU A 318 10.38 5.66 -2.42
N TYR A 319 9.73 4.50 -2.53
CA TYR A 319 10.30 3.17 -2.27
C TYR A 319 10.49 2.34 -3.54
N ALA A 320 10.15 2.90 -4.71
CA ALA A 320 10.40 2.31 -6.00
C ALA A 320 11.88 2.40 -6.42
N ASP A 321 12.24 1.81 -7.56
CA ASP A 321 13.60 1.91 -8.12
C ASP A 321 13.92 3.35 -8.56
N LYS A 322 15.21 3.61 -8.81
CA LYS A 322 15.75 4.92 -9.20
C LYS A 322 15.07 5.53 -10.43
N GLU A 323 14.58 4.71 -11.36
CA GLU A 323 13.86 5.16 -12.57
C GLU A 323 12.63 6.05 -12.25
N PHE A 324 11.97 5.80 -11.12
CA PHE A 324 10.84 6.62 -10.67
C PHE A 324 11.27 7.97 -10.07
N LEU A 325 12.57 8.13 -9.80
CA LEU A 325 13.18 9.34 -9.25
C LEU A 325 14.06 10.06 -10.27
N GLU A 326 14.47 9.43 -11.37
CA GLU A 326 15.37 10.00 -12.40
C GLU A 326 14.83 11.30 -13.03
N HIS A 327 13.50 11.41 -13.17
CA HIS A 327 12.82 12.57 -13.77
C HIS A 327 12.06 13.42 -12.73
N THR A 328 12.36 13.24 -11.45
CA THR A 328 11.78 14.03 -10.35
C THR A 328 12.79 14.09 -9.19
N SER A 329 12.35 14.38 -7.97
CA SER A 329 13.21 14.24 -6.80
C SER A 329 12.42 13.70 -5.61
N ARG A 330 13.13 13.04 -4.68
CA ARG A 330 12.54 12.61 -3.40
C ARG A 330 11.90 13.81 -2.68
N GLN A 331 12.55 14.98 -2.73
CA GLN A 331 12.01 16.22 -2.18
C GLN A 331 10.67 16.57 -2.83
N ARG A 332 10.59 16.61 -4.17
CA ARG A 332 9.35 16.96 -4.88
C ARG A 332 8.19 16.05 -4.48
N LEU A 333 8.43 14.74 -4.45
CA LEU A 333 7.43 13.75 -4.03
C LEU A 333 6.94 13.99 -2.60
N VAL A 334 7.86 14.19 -1.65
CA VAL A 334 7.51 14.42 -0.24
C VAL A 334 6.80 15.76 -0.05
N CYS A 335 7.23 16.83 -0.71
CA CYS A 335 6.61 18.15 -0.60
C CYS A 335 5.22 18.19 -1.23
N THR A 336 5.01 17.52 -2.38
CA THR A 336 3.68 17.39 -2.98
C THR A 336 2.77 16.54 -2.10
N ALA A 337 3.27 15.43 -1.55
CA ALA A 337 2.49 14.61 -0.60
C ALA A 337 2.11 15.40 0.66
N HIS A 338 3.03 16.19 1.21
CA HIS A 338 2.76 17.07 2.35
C HIS A 338 1.60 18.03 2.03
N LYS A 339 1.67 18.76 0.91
CA LYS A 339 0.61 19.68 0.49
C LYS A 339 -0.74 18.98 0.30
N LEU A 340 -0.74 17.80 -0.31
CA LEU A 340 -1.97 17.00 -0.49
C LEU A 340 -2.56 16.56 0.85
N MET A 341 -1.73 16.22 1.84
CA MET A 341 -2.20 15.89 3.18
C MET A 341 -2.78 17.11 3.91
N GLU A 342 -2.20 18.31 3.75
CA GLU A 342 -2.80 19.54 4.28
C GLU A 342 -4.18 19.80 3.67
N ILE A 343 -4.32 19.61 2.35
CA ILE A 343 -5.61 19.72 1.66
C ILE A 343 -6.58 18.65 2.18
N ALA A 344 -6.13 17.40 2.35
CA ALA A 344 -6.97 16.31 2.87
C ALA A 344 -7.50 16.58 4.28
N ASN A 345 -6.67 17.17 5.15
CA ASN A 345 -7.01 17.44 6.55
C ASN A 345 -7.89 18.68 6.71
N ASN A 346 -7.85 19.63 5.77
CA ASN A 346 -8.65 20.85 5.82
C ASN A 346 -9.76 20.85 4.76
N ALA A 347 -10.98 20.51 5.18
CA ALA A 347 -12.13 20.41 4.28
C ALA A 347 -12.40 21.67 3.46
N SER A 348 -12.10 22.87 4.01
CA SER A 348 -12.29 24.15 3.32
C SER A 348 -11.28 24.43 2.21
N ARG A 349 -10.11 23.78 2.25
CA ARG A 349 -9.06 23.89 1.23
C ARG A 349 -9.25 22.91 0.07
N ARG A 350 -10.18 21.96 0.19
CA ARG A 350 -10.40 20.93 -0.84
C ARG A 350 -11.20 21.52 -1.99
N ARG A 351 -10.72 21.28 -3.21
CA ARG A 351 -11.51 21.50 -4.43
C ARG A 351 -12.77 20.63 -4.46
N PHE A 352 -12.68 19.39 -4.00
CA PHE A 352 -13.80 18.44 -3.97
C PHE A 352 -14.28 18.17 -2.55
N LYS A 353 -15.59 18.03 -2.37
CA LYS A 353 -16.23 17.81 -1.06
C LYS A 353 -15.79 16.48 -0.42
N LEU A 354 -15.67 15.42 -1.23
CA LEU A 354 -15.27 14.09 -0.77
C LEU A 354 -13.75 13.97 -0.87
N LEU A 355 -13.11 13.48 0.20
CA LEU A 355 -11.69 13.08 0.13
C LEU A 355 -11.55 11.83 -0.73
N THR A 356 -12.50 10.91 -0.56
CA THR A 356 -12.49 9.59 -1.18
C THR A 356 -13.79 9.38 -1.95
N PRO A 357 -13.80 9.61 -3.27
CA PRO A 357 -15.00 9.43 -4.08
C PRO A 357 -15.27 7.94 -4.36
N ILE A 358 -16.53 7.61 -4.63
CA ILE A 358 -16.94 6.24 -5.02
C ILE A 358 -16.65 5.92 -6.49
N THR A 359 -16.45 6.95 -7.31
CA THR A 359 -16.06 6.83 -8.72
C THR A 359 -14.62 6.34 -8.81
N CYS A 360 -14.40 5.27 -9.57
CA CYS A 360 -13.09 4.66 -9.76
C CYS A 360 -12.91 4.04 -11.14
N LEU A 361 -11.65 3.94 -11.57
CA LEU A 361 -11.21 3.32 -12.83
C LEU A 361 -10.47 2.01 -12.51
N GLY A 362 -10.73 0.95 -13.29
CA GLY A 362 -10.13 -0.37 -13.10
C GLY A 362 -11.05 -1.37 -12.41
N LYS A 363 -10.60 -2.63 -12.40
CA LYS A 363 -11.32 -3.75 -11.80
C LYS A 363 -10.75 -4.09 -10.43
N GLN A 364 -11.60 -4.09 -9.41
CA GLN A 364 -11.23 -4.57 -8.08
C GLN A 364 -11.41 -6.09 -8.02
N GLU A 365 -10.38 -6.80 -7.57
CA GLU A 365 -10.49 -8.23 -7.28
C GLU A 365 -11.19 -8.44 -5.94
N GLU A 366 -12.16 -9.36 -5.93
CA GLU A 366 -12.83 -9.80 -4.72
C GLU A 366 -12.00 -10.88 -4.00
N ILE A 367 -12.29 -11.11 -2.71
CA ILE A 367 -11.70 -12.24 -1.96
C ILE A 367 -11.92 -13.56 -2.69
N THR A 368 -13.10 -13.75 -3.29
CA THR A 368 -13.45 -14.96 -4.03
C THR A 368 -12.60 -15.15 -5.29
N ASP A 369 -12.21 -14.06 -5.96
CA ASP A 369 -11.29 -14.10 -7.10
C ASP A 369 -9.88 -14.50 -6.65
N LEU A 370 -9.40 -13.91 -5.55
CA LEU A 370 -8.11 -14.27 -4.95
C LEU A 370 -8.07 -15.75 -4.55
N MET A 371 -9.13 -16.24 -3.91
CA MET A 371 -9.26 -17.66 -3.54
C MET A 371 -9.29 -18.57 -4.77
N ARG A 372 -9.99 -18.17 -5.85
CA ARG A 372 -10.04 -18.93 -7.11
C ARG A 372 -8.67 -19.00 -7.77
N LYS A 373 -7.94 -17.88 -7.84
CA LYS A 373 -6.56 -17.83 -8.36
C LYS A 373 -5.63 -18.71 -7.53
N LYS A 374 -5.71 -18.61 -6.20
CA LYS A 374 -4.95 -19.44 -5.27
C LYS A 374 -5.25 -20.92 -5.45
N GLY A 375 -6.52 -21.31 -5.61
CA GLY A 375 -6.93 -22.70 -5.87
C GLY A 375 -6.34 -23.26 -7.16
N LYS A 376 -6.47 -22.53 -8.28
CA LYS A 376 -5.86 -22.92 -9.56
C LYS A 376 -4.35 -23.09 -9.46
N LEU A 377 -3.68 -22.17 -8.76
CA LEU A 377 -2.24 -22.25 -8.54
C LEU A 377 -1.86 -23.47 -7.68
N TYR A 378 -2.66 -23.77 -6.65
CA TYR A 378 -2.47 -24.95 -5.82
C TYR A 378 -2.63 -26.24 -6.63
N ASP A 379 -3.66 -26.37 -7.46
CA ASP A 379 -3.89 -27.56 -8.30
C ASP A 379 -2.71 -27.82 -9.24
N HIS A 380 -2.11 -26.75 -9.76
CA HIS A 380 -0.94 -26.84 -10.63
C HIS A 380 0.32 -27.25 -9.85
N LEU A 381 0.61 -26.60 -8.71
CA LEU A 381 1.86 -26.77 -7.97
C LEU A 381 1.86 -27.99 -7.03
N SER A 382 0.70 -28.43 -6.56
CA SER A 382 0.56 -29.56 -5.61
C SER A 382 1.00 -30.91 -6.18
N LYS A 383 1.19 -30.99 -7.50
CA LYS A 383 1.83 -32.13 -8.19
C LYS A 383 3.24 -32.41 -7.66
N ASN A 384 3.96 -31.38 -7.20
CA ASN A 384 5.24 -31.53 -6.51
C ASN A 384 5.30 -30.60 -5.30
N LYS A 385 4.84 -31.11 -4.15
CA LYS A 385 4.80 -30.38 -2.88
C LYS A 385 6.18 -30.01 -2.31
N ASN A 386 7.25 -30.66 -2.79
CA ASN A 386 8.61 -30.35 -2.39
C ASN A 386 9.27 -29.30 -3.32
N SER A 387 8.58 -28.86 -4.37
CA SER A 387 9.12 -27.84 -5.26
C SER A 387 9.25 -26.49 -4.54
N ALA A 388 10.30 -25.74 -4.88
CA ALA A 388 10.51 -24.39 -4.33
C ALA A 388 9.30 -23.47 -4.56
N LYS A 389 8.62 -23.58 -5.72
CA LYS A 389 7.40 -22.82 -6.02
C LYS A 389 6.22 -23.21 -5.12
N PHE A 390 6.03 -24.51 -4.85
CA PHE A 390 4.98 -24.95 -3.93
C PHE A 390 5.25 -24.43 -2.52
N LEU A 391 6.46 -24.63 -1.99
CA LEU A 391 6.84 -24.14 -0.67
C LEU A 391 6.76 -22.60 -0.58
N LYS A 392 7.07 -21.90 -1.67
CA LYS A 392 6.94 -20.44 -1.75
C LYS A 392 5.54 -19.94 -1.39
N TYR A 393 4.49 -20.63 -1.82
CA TYR A 393 3.11 -20.15 -1.72
C TYR A 393 2.21 -20.98 -0.80
N PHE A 394 2.55 -22.25 -0.57
CA PHE A 394 1.70 -23.25 0.06
C PHE A 394 2.39 -24.04 1.16
N PHE A 395 3.54 -23.55 1.66
CA PHE A 395 4.18 -24.12 2.84
C PHE A 395 3.20 -24.15 4.02
N SER A 396 3.15 -25.31 4.68
CA SER A 396 2.44 -25.52 5.92
C SER A 396 3.34 -26.30 6.87
N TYR A 397 3.15 -26.07 8.17
CA TYR A 397 3.97 -26.70 9.19
C TYR A 397 3.16 -26.91 10.47
N THR A 398 3.26 -28.11 11.01
CA THR A 398 2.72 -28.48 12.32
C THR A 398 3.85 -29.17 13.05
N PRO A 399 4.55 -28.48 13.96
CA PRO A 399 5.62 -29.10 14.73
C PRO A 399 5.05 -30.25 15.58
N LYS A 400 5.85 -31.31 15.75
CA LYS A 400 5.56 -32.36 16.73
C LYS A 400 6.31 -32.01 18.01
N ARG A 401 5.70 -32.29 19.16
CA ARG A 401 6.37 -32.19 20.46
C ARG A 401 7.57 -33.12 20.54
#